data_AF-A0A4P8ECI1-F1
#
_entry.id   AF-A0A4P8ECI1-F1
#
_cell.length_a   1.000
_cell.length_b   1.000
_cell.length_c   1.000
_cell.angle_alpha   90.00
_cell.angle_beta   90.00
_cell.angle_gamma   90.00
#
_symmetry.space_group_name_H-M   'P 1'
#
loop_
_entity.id
_entity.type
_entity.pdbx_description
1 polymer ?
#
loop_
_entity_poly.entity_id
_entity_poly.type
_entity_poly.pdbx_seq_one_letter_code
_entity_poly.pdbx_strand_id
1 'polypeptide(L)'
;MAGIFANAADPHRAKCYEPLATLSSGYDSTAIATLAAEEGCRDGVSFSHSRKSKGGVEEDDGQVVASALGLNLMMADRLAYTSWNDMPELETWGQGSEFLSIRPLVAGRVVLVGHFGDSVWERNLVNLGTDVKWPLIAGHDLSDFRLEQDFILFPAAFLAAWRLAEINRISRSDEMQPWTLYNDYDRPICRRIVEEKGVPRAAFGQKKLAAGVFSRDEGLDATITKSSLQDYRNWKVATIPPTAPTVQQKLKFALGKWNSKISRKVYKITAVKLGRGYAIPIIFPMTSKLTEGSFAFVWAMRRLSERMTHALRQD
;
A
#
# COMPACT_ATOMS: atom_id res chain seq x y z
N MET A 1 18.82 -3.84 10.18
CA MET A 1 18.52 -2.74 9.25
C MET A 1 19.79 -1.94 8.96
N ALA A 2 20.69 -1.82 9.95
CA ALA A 2 22.09 -1.38 9.83
C ALA A 2 22.78 -1.72 8.50
N GLY A 3 22.83 -3.01 8.12
CA GLY A 3 23.52 -3.45 6.92
C GLY A 3 22.97 -2.86 5.61
N ILE A 4 21.66 -2.60 5.54
CA ILE A 4 21.03 -1.94 4.38
C ILE A 4 21.47 -0.48 4.32
N PHE A 5 21.46 0.24 5.45
CA PHE A 5 21.87 1.64 5.50
C PHE A 5 23.35 1.82 5.25
N ALA A 6 24.20 0.95 5.83
CA ALA A 6 25.63 0.94 5.58
C ALA A 6 25.94 0.71 4.10
N ASN A 7 25.26 -0.25 3.46
CA ASN A 7 25.43 -0.47 2.03
C ASN A 7 24.91 0.72 1.20
N ALA A 8 23.76 1.29 1.56
CA ALA A 8 23.18 2.43 0.85
C ALA A 8 24.06 3.69 0.91
N ALA A 9 24.79 3.88 2.01
CA ALA A 9 25.68 5.02 2.22
C ALA A 9 27.15 4.75 1.82
N ASP A 10 27.49 3.57 1.31
CA ASP A 10 28.86 3.19 0.99
C ASP A 10 29.45 4.12 -0.10
N PRO A 11 30.57 4.82 0.17
CA PRO A 11 31.16 5.78 -0.78
C PRO A 11 31.69 5.15 -2.07
N HIS A 12 31.81 3.82 -2.16
CA HIS A 12 32.17 3.12 -3.39
C HIS A 12 30.99 2.93 -4.35
N ARG A 13 29.76 3.25 -3.93
CA ARG A 13 28.61 3.22 -4.84
C ARG A 13 28.65 4.40 -5.80
N ALA A 14 28.18 4.16 -7.02
CA ALA A 14 27.95 5.24 -7.98
C ALA A 14 26.98 6.31 -7.45
N LYS A 15 26.03 5.91 -6.61
CA LYS A 15 25.10 6.77 -5.88
C LYS A 15 24.89 6.25 -4.48
N CYS A 16 24.91 7.16 -3.50
CA CYS A 16 24.54 6.89 -2.12
C CYS A 16 23.08 7.28 -1.90
N TYR A 17 22.42 6.60 -0.95
CA TYR A 17 21.02 6.82 -0.63
C TYR A 17 20.83 7.05 0.86
N GLU A 18 20.03 8.07 1.21
CA GLU A 18 19.68 8.36 2.61
C GLU A 18 18.39 7.64 3.01
N PRO A 19 18.23 7.21 4.27
CA PRO A 19 17.00 6.57 4.70
C PRO A 19 15.83 7.57 4.79
N LEU A 20 14.63 7.11 4.44
CA LEU A 20 13.36 7.82 4.64
C LEU A 20 12.31 6.83 5.12
N ALA A 21 11.78 7.02 6.33
CA ALA A 21 10.73 6.14 6.86
C ALA A 21 9.33 6.66 6.48
N THR A 22 8.48 5.79 5.93
CA THR A 22 7.04 6.09 5.87
C THR A 22 6.41 5.86 7.24
N LEU A 23 5.54 6.77 7.66
CA LEU A 23 4.91 6.76 8.97
C LEU A 23 3.39 6.94 8.85
N SER A 24 2.66 6.30 9.76
CA SER A 24 1.24 6.52 10.01
C SER A 24 0.93 6.09 11.46
N SER A 25 -0.32 6.12 11.88
CA SER A 25 -0.75 5.58 13.19
C SER A 25 -0.89 4.04 13.22
N GLY A 26 -0.58 3.35 12.12
CA GLY A 26 -0.68 1.88 12.02
C GLY A 26 0.47 1.14 12.72
N TYR A 27 0.32 -0.18 12.93
CA TYR A 27 1.39 -1.00 13.54
C TYR A 27 2.64 -1.09 12.66
N ASP A 28 2.46 -1.32 11.35
CA ASP A 28 3.55 -1.73 10.46
C ASP A 28 4.52 -0.59 10.17
N SER A 29 3.98 0.55 9.74
CA SER A 29 4.75 1.77 9.45
C SER A 29 5.46 2.25 10.71
N THR A 30 4.78 2.29 11.85
CA THR A 30 5.35 2.69 13.15
C THR A 30 6.50 1.76 13.55
N ALA A 31 6.32 0.44 13.52
CA ALA A 31 7.39 -0.50 13.89
C ALA A 31 8.61 -0.37 12.98
N ILE A 32 8.41 -0.19 11.68
CA ILE A 32 9.51 0.02 10.72
C ILE A 32 10.21 1.35 10.95
N ALA A 33 9.45 2.43 11.18
CA ALA A 33 10.02 3.75 11.48
C ALA A 33 10.81 3.73 12.78
N THR A 34 10.35 3.00 13.79
CA THR A 34 11.09 2.78 15.04
C THR A 34 12.42 2.07 14.78
N LEU A 35 12.41 0.93 14.07
CA LEU A 35 13.64 0.23 13.71
C LEU A 35 14.58 1.10 12.86
N ALA A 36 14.04 1.95 11.98
CA ALA A 36 14.82 2.86 11.16
C ALA A 36 15.49 3.96 11.99
N ALA A 37 14.74 4.56 12.92
CA ALA A 37 15.23 5.61 13.79
C ALA A 37 16.41 5.13 14.66
N GLU A 38 16.30 3.91 15.20
CA GLU A 38 17.39 3.27 15.96
C GLU A 38 18.70 3.13 15.17
N GLU A 39 18.59 3.00 13.85
CA GLU A 39 19.71 2.75 12.95
C GLU A 39 20.18 4.04 12.26
N GLY A 40 19.72 5.20 12.75
CA GLY A 40 20.16 6.52 12.31
C GLY A 40 19.27 7.18 11.24
N CYS A 41 18.10 6.64 10.92
CA CYS A 41 17.12 7.35 10.10
C CYS A 41 16.60 8.59 10.86
N ARG A 42 16.69 9.75 10.23
CA ARG A 42 16.24 11.02 10.82
C ARG A 42 14.98 11.58 10.18
N ASP A 43 14.69 11.18 8.95
CA ASP A 43 13.58 11.72 8.17
C ASP A 43 12.41 10.73 8.12
N GLY A 44 11.21 11.26 8.31
CA GLY A 44 9.95 10.54 8.14
C GLY A 44 9.02 11.26 7.18
N VAL A 45 8.15 10.53 6.49
CA VAL A 45 7.07 11.09 5.68
C VAL A 45 5.74 10.44 6.07
N SER A 46 4.69 11.25 6.17
CA SER A 46 3.34 10.81 6.51
C SER A 46 2.29 11.55 5.70
N PHE A 47 1.11 10.95 5.59
CA PHE A 47 -0.05 11.54 4.94
C PHE A 47 -1.04 12.01 6.00
N SER A 48 -1.50 13.25 5.88
CA SER A 48 -2.33 13.84 6.95
C SER A 48 -3.69 13.16 7.13
N HIS A 49 -4.18 12.48 6.08
CA HIS A 49 -5.51 11.90 6.06
C HIS A 49 -5.50 10.50 5.45
N SER A 50 -6.30 9.63 6.06
CA SER A 50 -6.68 8.35 5.47
C SER A 50 -7.57 8.52 4.23
N ARG A 51 -7.60 7.50 3.38
CA ARG A 51 -8.63 7.37 2.35
C ARG A 51 -10.01 7.29 3.00
N LYS A 52 -11.00 7.90 2.34
CA LYS A 52 -12.40 7.84 2.75
C LYS A 52 -12.87 6.40 2.97
N SER A 53 -13.23 6.10 4.23
CA SER A 53 -13.85 4.84 4.62
C SER A 53 -15.35 5.04 4.89
N LYS A 54 -16.05 3.98 5.32
CA LYS A 54 -17.45 4.11 5.76
C LYS A 54 -17.63 5.08 6.94
N GLY A 55 -16.58 5.31 7.73
CA GLY A 55 -16.57 6.24 8.85
C GLY A 55 -16.20 7.68 8.46
N GLY A 56 -15.90 7.94 7.19
CA GLY A 56 -15.39 9.23 6.73
C GLY A 56 -13.88 9.21 6.51
N VAL A 57 -13.30 10.41 6.45
CA VAL A 57 -11.86 10.65 6.40
C VAL A 57 -11.40 10.85 7.84
N GLU A 58 -10.36 10.14 8.24
CA GLU A 58 -9.76 10.21 9.58
C GLU A 58 -8.33 10.74 9.47
N GLU A 59 -7.91 11.54 10.44
CA GLU A 59 -6.53 11.98 10.60
C GLU A 59 -5.63 10.77 10.88
N ASP A 60 -4.48 10.70 10.20
CA ASP A 60 -3.54 9.57 10.28
C ASP A 60 -2.08 10.05 10.17
N ASP A 61 -1.74 11.13 10.89
CA ASP A 61 -0.48 11.86 10.65
C ASP A 61 0.76 11.25 11.33
N GLY A 62 0.62 10.41 12.36
CA GLY A 62 1.75 9.79 13.06
C GLY A 62 2.64 10.77 13.83
N GLN A 63 2.22 12.01 14.06
CA GLN A 63 3.07 13.07 14.61
C GLN A 63 3.57 12.77 16.03
N VAL A 64 2.73 12.16 16.87
CA VAL A 64 3.11 11.73 18.23
C VAL A 64 4.22 10.67 18.17
N VAL A 65 4.13 9.74 17.23
CA VAL A 65 5.15 8.69 17.03
C VAL A 65 6.46 9.32 16.56
N ALA A 66 6.42 10.19 15.54
CA ALA A 66 7.61 10.86 15.03
C ALA A 66 8.34 11.66 16.12
N SER A 67 7.58 12.39 16.95
CA SER A 67 8.13 13.19 18.04
C SER A 67 8.84 12.31 19.08
N ALA A 68 8.23 11.17 19.46
CA ALA A 68 8.83 10.23 20.39
C ALA A 68 10.09 9.54 19.83
N LEU A 69 10.16 9.33 18.51
CA LEU A 69 11.31 8.74 17.84
C LEU A 69 12.38 9.77 17.43
N GLY A 70 12.13 11.07 17.62
CA GLY A 70 13.05 12.14 17.19
C GLY A 70 13.16 12.29 15.66
N LEU A 71 12.13 11.89 14.92
CA LEU A 71 12.10 11.99 13.45
C LEU A 71 11.66 13.40 13.01
N ASN A 72 12.33 13.92 11.98
CA ASN A 72 11.88 15.06 11.19
C ASN A 72 10.74 14.61 10.26
N LEU A 73 9.50 14.85 10.68
CA LEU A 73 8.31 14.40 9.98
C LEU A 73 7.86 15.41 8.92
N MET A 74 7.86 14.99 7.67
CA MET A 74 7.29 15.72 6.54
C MET A 74 5.87 15.26 6.28
N MET A 75 4.93 16.21 6.29
CA MET A 75 3.53 15.95 6.00
C MET A 75 3.22 16.18 4.53
N ALA A 76 2.48 15.26 3.93
CA ALA A 76 1.99 15.36 2.56
C ALA A 76 0.47 15.18 2.49
N ASP A 77 -0.17 15.86 1.54
CA ASP A 77 -1.51 15.50 1.09
C ASP A 77 -1.39 14.38 0.06
N ARG A 78 -2.08 13.25 0.30
CA ARG A 78 -2.03 12.07 -0.57
C ARG A 78 -2.47 12.37 -2.01
N LEU A 79 -3.33 13.36 -2.24
CA LEU A 79 -3.84 13.74 -3.56
C LEU A 79 -3.21 15.02 -4.13
N ALA A 80 -2.15 15.57 -3.52
CA ALA A 80 -1.50 16.80 -3.99
C ALA A 80 -1.09 16.71 -5.47
N TYR A 81 -0.63 15.54 -5.93
CA TYR A 81 -0.23 15.32 -7.33
C TYR A 81 -1.35 15.57 -8.35
N THR A 82 -2.63 15.46 -7.95
CA THR A 82 -3.77 15.63 -8.88
C THR A 82 -3.87 17.05 -9.45
N SER A 83 -3.19 18.01 -8.83
CA SER A 83 -3.05 19.38 -9.30
C SER A 83 -1.97 19.58 -10.36
N TRP A 84 -1.11 18.58 -10.59
CA TRP A 84 0.00 18.65 -11.54
C TRP A 84 -0.50 18.48 -12.99
N ASN A 85 0.36 18.83 -13.94
CA ASN A 85 0.05 18.83 -15.37
C ASN A 85 0.96 17.91 -16.20
N ASP A 86 1.91 17.22 -15.56
CA ASP A 86 2.92 16.37 -16.20
C ASP A 86 2.50 14.90 -16.33
N MET A 87 1.24 14.58 -16.03
CA MET A 87 0.67 13.23 -16.11
C MET A 87 1.48 12.19 -15.30
N PRO A 88 1.69 12.43 -13.99
CA PRO A 88 2.56 11.59 -13.16
C PRO A 88 2.06 10.14 -13.06
N GLU A 89 0.76 9.91 -13.30
CA GLU A 89 0.17 8.57 -13.22
C GLU A 89 0.67 7.62 -14.29
N LEU A 90 1.35 8.10 -15.33
CA LEU A 90 2.01 7.22 -16.30
C LEU A 90 3.02 6.31 -15.59
N GLU A 91 3.78 6.85 -14.64
CA GLU A 91 4.81 6.13 -13.86
C GLU A 91 4.22 5.14 -12.86
N THR A 92 2.91 5.26 -12.59
CA THR A 92 2.12 4.36 -11.74
C THR A 92 1.05 3.60 -12.53
N TRP A 93 1.34 3.33 -13.80
CA TRP A 93 0.53 2.50 -14.70
C TRP A 93 -0.93 2.94 -14.80
N GLY A 94 -1.14 4.26 -14.83
CA GLY A 94 -2.45 4.90 -14.95
C GLY A 94 -3.31 4.81 -13.69
N GLN A 95 -2.72 4.42 -12.56
CA GLN A 95 -3.38 4.46 -11.25
C GLN A 95 -2.93 5.70 -10.48
N GLY A 96 -3.83 6.26 -9.70
CA GLY A 96 -3.44 7.21 -8.66
C GLY A 96 -2.64 6.49 -7.57
N SER A 97 -1.65 7.18 -6.99
CA SER A 97 -0.81 6.67 -5.92
C SER A 97 -0.40 7.81 -5.01
N GLU A 98 -0.50 7.63 -3.70
CA GLU A 98 -0.08 8.61 -2.70
C GLU A 98 1.42 8.91 -2.80
N PHE A 99 2.21 7.96 -3.30
CA PHE A 99 3.63 8.12 -3.54
C PHE A 99 3.95 9.22 -4.56
N LEU A 100 3.05 9.47 -5.52
CA LEU A 100 3.23 10.57 -6.48
C LEU A 100 3.33 11.91 -5.75
N SER A 101 2.53 12.14 -4.70
CA SER A 101 2.55 13.40 -3.93
C SER A 101 3.85 13.64 -3.17
N ILE A 102 4.61 12.57 -2.90
CA ILE A 102 5.90 12.65 -2.20
C ILE A 102 7.08 12.46 -3.15
N ARG A 103 6.86 12.52 -4.46
CA ARG A 103 7.92 12.51 -5.49
C ARG A 103 9.13 13.40 -5.14
N PRO A 104 8.96 14.65 -4.65
CA PRO A 104 10.12 15.49 -4.31
C PRO A 104 10.94 15.00 -3.11
N LEU A 105 10.40 14.09 -2.31
CA LEU A 105 11.00 13.61 -1.06
C LEU A 105 11.72 12.28 -1.20
N VAL A 106 11.41 11.50 -2.23
CA VAL A 106 11.90 10.11 -2.36
C VAL A 106 13.22 10.00 -3.13
N ALA A 107 13.57 10.99 -3.96
CA ALA A 107 14.76 10.91 -4.81
C ALA A 107 16.04 10.76 -3.99
N GLY A 108 16.90 9.81 -4.39
CA GLY A 108 18.13 9.50 -3.66
C GLY A 108 17.89 8.91 -2.27
N ARG A 109 16.71 8.33 -2.00
CA ARG A 109 16.39 7.73 -0.70
C ARG A 109 16.23 6.21 -0.74
N VAL A 110 16.48 5.58 0.40
CA VAL A 110 15.94 4.26 0.74
C VAL A 110 14.63 4.47 1.49
N VAL A 111 13.51 4.27 0.80
CA VAL A 111 12.16 4.51 1.34
C VAL A 111 11.66 3.25 2.03
N LEU A 112 11.58 3.29 3.36
CA LEU A 112 11.11 2.17 4.16
C LEU A 112 9.59 2.16 4.26
N VAL A 113 8.97 1.03 3.94
CA VAL A 113 7.50 0.89 3.87
C VAL A 113 6.95 -0.28 4.68
N GLY A 114 5.78 -0.07 5.28
CA GLY A 114 4.98 -1.04 6.04
C GLY A 114 4.36 -2.18 5.23
N HIS A 115 4.71 -2.33 3.95
CA HIS A 115 4.08 -3.32 3.08
C HIS A 115 4.26 -4.73 3.63
N PHE A 116 3.18 -5.52 3.60
CA PHE A 116 3.10 -6.92 4.06
C PHE A 116 3.28 -7.16 5.58
N GLY A 117 3.52 -6.11 6.38
CA GLY A 117 3.53 -6.22 7.84
C GLY A 117 2.20 -6.75 8.40
N ASP A 118 1.10 -6.50 7.68
CA ASP A 118 -0.22 -7.00 8.02
C ASP A 118 -0.46 -8.49 7.88
N SER A 119 0.46 -9.18 7.22
CA SER A 119 0.49 -10.63 7.17
C SER A 119 1.63 -11.17 8.03
N VAL A 120 2.80 -10.53 8.01
CA VAL A 120 4.00 -11.01 8.70
C VAL A 120 3.86 -10.95 10.23
N TRP A 121 3.33 -9.85 10.76
CA TRP A 121 3.25 -9.62 12.21
C TRP A 121 1.88 -9.90 12.82
N GLU A 122 0.93 -10.37 12.00
CA GLU A 122 -0.41 -10.72 12.46
C GLU A 122 -0.38 -11.96 13.38
N ARG A 123 -0.84 -11.78 14.62
CA ARG A 123 -0.85 -12.84 15.63
C ARG A 123 -1.82 -13.98 15.25
N ASN A 124 -2.94 -13.65 14.63
CA ASN A 124 -4.02 -14.60 14.34
C ASN A 124 -4.03 -15.04 12.86
N LEU A 125 -2.84 -15.13 12.24
CA LEU A 125 -2.69 -15.55 10.85
C LEU A 125 -3.15 -17.01 10.66
N VAL A 126 -4.00 -17.25 9.66
CA VAL A 126 -4.59 -18.58 9.40
C VAL A 126 -3.62 -19.49 8.64
N ASN A 127 -2.73 -18.93 7.82
CA ASN A 127 -1.82 -19.69 6.97
C ASN A 127 -0.36 -19.35 7.31
N LEU A 128 0.36 -20.31 7.88
CA LEU A 128 1.78 -20.20 8.26
C LEU A 128 2.70 -20.95 7.29
N GLY A 129 2.24 -21.20 6.06
CA GLY A 129 3.04 -21.85 5.03
C GLY A 129 4.32 -21.07 4.71
N THR A 130 5.33 -21.78 4.22
CA THR A 130 6.62 -21.21 3.81
C THR A 130 6.54 -20.49 2.46
N ASP A 131 5.51 -20.78 1.67
CA ASP A 131 5.22 -20.03 0.45
C ASP A 131 4.79 -18.61 0.82
N VAL A 132 5.60 -17.62 0.45
CA VAL A 132 5.23 -16.21 0.58
C VAL A 132 4.11 -15.90 -0.42
N LYS A 133 2.86 -16.09 0.03
CA LYS A 133 1.66 -15.77 -0.74
C LYS A 133 1.18 -14.39 -0.32
N TRP A 134 1.48 -13.38 -1.13
CA TRP A 134 0.98 -12.04 -0.90
C TRP A 134 -0.27 -11.80 -1.76
N PRO A 135 -1.48 -11.78 -1.17
CA PRO A 135 -2.71 -11.58 -1.94
C PRO A 135 -2.95 -10.12 -2.32
N LEU A 136 -2.08 -9.20 -1.91
CA LEU A 136 -2.22 -7.76 -2.12
C LEU A 136 -1.12 -7.24 -3.02
N ILE A 137 -1.45 -6.20 -3.77
CA ILE A 137 -0.62 -5.61 -4.81
C ILE A 137 0.11 -4.36 -4.29
N ALA A 138 0.37 -4.22 -2.97
CA ALA A 138 0.85 -2.95 -2.43
C ALA A 138 2.23 -2.56 -3.00
N GLY A 139 2.34 -1.36 -3.56
CA GLY A 139 3.58 -0.85 -4.16
C GLY A 139 3.93 -1.42 -5.55
N HIS A 140 3.06 -2.21 -6.19
CA HIS A 140 3.31 -2.73 -7.55
C HIS A 140 3.42 -1.63 -8.61
N ASP A 141 2.58 -0.63 -8.45
CA ASP A 141 2.49 0.59 -9.25
C ASP A 141 3.72 1.48 -9.10
N LEU A 142 4.66 1.16 -8.20
CA LEU A 142 5.86 1.98 -7.98
C LEU A 142 7.07 1.52 -8.81
N SER A 143 6.91 0.52 -9.69
CA SER A 143 8.04 -0.09 -10.39
C SER A 143 8.74 0.85 -11.36
N ASP A 144 7.98 1.60 -12.17
CA ASP A 144 8.55 2.61 -13.08
C ASP A 144 8.82 3.92 -12.32
N PHE A 145 7.92 4.32 -11.43
CA PHE A 145 8.09 5.49 -10.56
C PHE A 145 9.44 5.48 -9.80
N ARG A 146 9.85 4.36 -9.21
CA ARG A 146 11.14 4.29 -8.49
C ARG A 146 12.37 4.40 -9.38
N LEU A 147 12.25 4.02 -10.65
CA LEU A 147 13.33 4.15 -11.63
C LEU A 147 13.45 5.60 -12.09
N GLU A 148 12.31 6.23 -12.41
CA GLU A 148 12.25 7.63 -12.83
C GLU A 148 12.67 8.60 -11.72
N GLN A 149 12.29 8.32 -10.47
CA GLN A 149 12.63 9.16 -9.32
C GLN A 149 13.92 8.74 -8.60
N ASP A 150 14.61 7.69 -9.07
CA ASP A 150 15.87 7.18 -8.50
C ASP A 150 15.81 6.97 -6.98
N PHE A 151 14.98 6.03 -6.53
CA PHE A 151 14.91 5.63 -5.14
C PHE A 151 14.78 4.13 -4.95
N ILE A 152 15.14 3.67 -3.74
CA ILE A 152 15.06 2.26 -3.37
C ILE A 152 13.85 2.07 -2.46
N LEU A 153 12.82 1.37 -2.95
CA LEU A 153 11.70 0.95 -2.10
C LEU A 153 12.13 -0.26 -1.24
N PHE A 154 11.99 -0.15 0.07
CA PHE A 154 12.42 -1.18 1.01
C PHE A 154 11.27 -1.63 1.94
N PRO A 155 10.53 -2.69 1.57
CA PRO A 155 9.44 -3.21 2.39
C PRO A 155 10.00 -4.16 3.47
N ALA A 156 10.38 -3.59 4.62
CA ALA A 156 11.21 -4.30 5.61
C ALA A 156 10.58 -5.58 6.17
N ALA A 157 9.24 -5.67 6.23
CA ALA A 157 8.55 -6.86 6.71
C ALA A 157 8.85 -8.11 5.86
N PHE A 158 9.22 -7.95 4.58
CA PHE A 158 9.57 -9.08 3.71
C PHE A 158 10.84 -9.82 4.12
N LEU A 159 11.75 -9.18 4.86
CA LEU A 159 13.02 -9.77 5.28
C LEU A 159 12.88 -11.04 6.12
N ALA A 160 11.70 -11.31 6.68
CA ALA A 160 11.47 -12.51 7.47
C ALA A 160 10.19 -13.25 7.04
N ALA A 161 9.65 -12.93 5.87
CA ALA A 161 8.41 -13.50 5.35
C ALA A 161 8.45 -15.02 5.16
N TRP A 162 9.63 -15.63 5.03
CA TRP A 162 9.76 -17.10 4.94
C TRP A 162 9.79 -17.78 6.32
N ARG A 163 9.83 -17.01 7.41
CA ARG A 163 9.85 -17.48 8.81
C ARG A 163 8.54 -17.18 9.54
N LEU A 164 7.41 -17.15 8.80
CA LEU A 164 6.10 -16.80 9.37
C LEU A 164 5.72 -17.67 10.56
N ALA A 165 6.01 -18.97 10.51
CA ALA A 165 5.73 -19.88 11.61
C ALA A 165 6.50 -19.50 12.89
N GLU A 166 7.78 -19.14 12.77
CA GLU A 166 8.56 -18.70 13.92
C GLU A 166 8.15 -17.32 14.43
N ILE A 167 7.87 -16.37 13.54
CA ILE A 167 7.37 -15.05 13.91
C ILE A 167 6.04 -15.18 14.65
N ASN A 168 5.11 -16.01 14.14
CA ASN A 168 3.83 -16.25 14.78
C ASN A 168 4.00 -16.94 16.14
N ARG A 169 4.93 -17.90 16.27
CA ARG A 169 5.27 -18.53 17.54
C ARG A 169 5.78 -17.50 18.56
N ILE A 170 6.63 -16.57 18.14
CA ILE A 170 7.10 -15.47 18.99
C ILE A 170 5.92 -14.58 19.39
N SER A 171 5.08 -14.14 18.45
CA SER A 171 3.88 -13.32 18.72
C SER A 171 2.89 -13.97 19.70
N ARG A 172 2.97 -15.29 19.91
CA ARG A 172 2.08 -16.05 20.81
C ARG A 172 2.78 -16.53 22.08
N SER A 173 4.05 -16.15 22.31
CA SER A 173 4.79 -16.55 23.50
C SER A 173 4.30 -15.83 24.76
N ASP A 174 4.60 -16.40 25.93
CA ASP A 174 4.30 -15.77 27.22
C ASP A 174 5.06 -14.45 27.41
N GLU A 175 6.23 -14.31 26.77
CA GLU A 175 7.00 -13.06 26.77
C GLU A 175 6.24 -11.91 26.09
N MET A 176 5.40 -12.19 25.09
CA MET A 176 4.62 -11.16 24.37
C MET A 176 3.36 -10.71 25.11
N GLN A 177 3.02 -11.30 26.25
CA GLN A 177 1.80 -10.99 27.01
C GLN A 177 1.61 -9.49 27.30
N PRO A 178 2.63 -8.72 27.73
CA PRO A 178 2.46 -7.29 28.02
C PRO A 178 2.02 -6.45 26.81
N TRP A 179 2.32 -6.92 25.59
CA TRP A 179 2.03 -6.23 24.33
C TRP A 179 0.88 -6.89 23.54
N THR A 180 0.24 -7.91 24.10
CA THR A 180 -0.87 -8.62 23.45
C THR A 180 -2.20 -8.00 23.85
N LEU A 181 -3.05 -7.67 22.87
CA LEU A 181 -4.37 -7.05 23.11
C LEU A 181 -5.55 -8.03 23.02
N TYR A 182 -5.33 -9.24 22.50
CA TYR A 182 -6.35 -10.27 22.35
C TYR A 182 -7.57 -9.86 21.51
N ASN A 183 -7.36 -9.00 20.51
CA ASN A 183 -8.39 -8.56 19.58
C ASN A 183 -8.10 -9.04 18.14
N ASP A 184 -8.87 -8.55 17.17
CA ASP A 184 -8.74 -8.92 15.76
C ASP A 184 -7.74 -8.07 14.95
N TYR A 185 -7.05 -7.13 15.63
CA TYR A 185 -6.00 -6.27 15.09
C TYR A 185 -4.83 -6.25 16.07
N ASP A 186 -4.14 -7.39 16.19
CA ASP A 186 -3.18 -7.65 17.26
C ASP A 186 -1.80 -8.04 16.70
N ARG A 187 -0.78 -7.24 17.05
CA ARG A 187 0.61 -7.40 16.56
C ARG A 187 1.61 -7.15 17.70
N PRO A 188 1.76 -8.13 18.62
CA PRO A 188 2.56 -7.94 19.83
C PRO A 188 4.02 -7.58 19.56
N ILE A 189 4.63 -8.16 18.51
CA ILE A 189 6.02 -7.85 18.13
C ILE A 189 6.16 -6.37 17.74
N CYS A 190 5.26 -5.86 16.89
CA CYS A 190 5.28 -4.44 16.50
C CYS A 190 5.11 -3.54 17.72
N ARG A 191 4.17 -3.90 18.59
CA ARG A 191 3.83 -3.14 19.79
C ARG A 191 4.97 -3.11 20.80
N ARG A 192 5.69 -4.23 20.96
CA ARG A 192 6.92 -4.29 21.77
C ARG A 192 8.00 -3.35 21.25
N ILE A 193 8.36 -3.49 19.97
CA ILE A 193 9.39 -2.66 19.32
C ILE A 193 9.13 -1.18 19.58
N VAL A 194 7.88 -0.75 19.38
CA VAL A 194 7.48 0.65 19.47
C VAL A 194 7.41 1.14 20.92
N GLU A 195 6.77 0.38 21.83
CA GLU A 195 6.60 0.80 23.23
C GLU A 195 7.93 0.81 23.99
N GLU A 196 8.83 -0.14 23.73
CA GLU A 196 10.17 -0.18 24.34
C GLU A 196 11.04 1.03 23.95
N LYS A 197 10.68 1.73 22.87
CA LYS A 197 11.33 2.98 22.43
C LYS A 197 10.65 4.23 22.98
N GLY A 198 9.71 4.07 23.91
CA GLY A 198 9.06 5.17 24.63
C GLY A 198 7.87 5.79 23.91
N VAL A 199 7.42 5.22 22.79
CA VAL A 199 6.22 5.70 22.09
C VAL A 199 4.98 5.33 22.91
N PRO A 200 4.09 6.28 23.25
CA PRO A 200 2.90 5.98 24.04
C PRO A 200 1.98 4.98 23.37
N ARG A 201 1.51 4.00 24.15
CA ARG A 201 0.58 2.93 23.71
C ARG A 201 -0.65 3.43 22.96
N ALA A 202 -1.18 4.60 23.32
CA ALA A 202 -2.37 5.18 22.72
C ALA A 202 -2.10 5.88 21.38
N ALA A 203 -0.83 6.15 21.03
CA ALA A 203 -0.45 6.92 19.86
C ALA A 203 -0.48 6.13 18.54
N PHE A 204 -0.53 4.80 18.61
CA PHE A 204 -0.45 3.94 17.42
C PHE A 204 -1.22 2.63 17.63
N GLY A 205 -1.46 1.91 16.53
CA GLY A 205 -1.99 0.55 16.55
C GLY A 205 -3.43 0.42 17.06
N GLN A 206 -4.18 1.51 17.14
CA GLN A 206 -5.56 1.50 17.65
C GLN A 206 -6.56 0.99 16.60
N LYS A 207 -6.32 1.35 15.33
CA LYS A 207 -7.17 0.99 14.20
C LYS A 207 -6.34 0.89 12.92
N LYS A 208 -6.81 0.09 11.96
CA LYS A 208 -6.24 0.05 10.62
C LYS A 208 -6.82 1.18 9.78
N LEU A 209 -5.97 2.15 9.45
CA LEU A 209 -6.23 3.19 8.45
C LEU A 209 -5.37 2.92 7.21
N ALA A 210 -5.77 3.51 6.07
CA ALA A 210 -5.07 3.33 4.80
C ALA A 210 -5.03 4.65 4.04
N ALA A 211 -3.85 5.11 3.68
CA ALA A 211 -3.65 6.28 2.82
C ALA A 211 -3.73 5.95 1.32
N GLY A 212 -3.63 4.66 0.97
CA GLY A 212 -3.60 4.15 -0.40
C GLY A 212 -4.69 4.74 -1.29
N VAL A 213 -4.34 5.20 -2.48
CA VAL A 213 -5.28 5.77 -3.46
C VAL A 213 -5.92 4.67 -4.30
N PHE A 214 -7.26 4.63 -4.36
CA PHE A 214 -7.96 3.64 -5.18
C PHE A 214 -9.09 4.25 -6.00
N SER A 215 -8.84 4.39 -7.31
CA SER A 215 -9.79 4.91 -8.30
C SER A 215 -11.15 4.19 -8.30
N ARG A 216 -11.17 2.90 -7.95
CA ARG A 216 -12.40 2.10 -7.81
C ARG A 216 -13.32 2.61 -6.70
N ASP A 217 -12.74 3.06 -5.59
CA ASP A 217 -13.49 3.46 -4.40
C ASP A 217 -13.74 4.97 -4.37
N GLU A 218 -12.86 5.75 -5.00
CA GLU A 218 -12.85 7.22 -4.92
C GLU A 218 -13.26 7.93 -6.22
N GLY A 219 -13.28 7.22 -7.35
CA GLY A 219 -13.51 7.79 -8.68
C GLY A 219 -12.18 8.05 -9.40
N LEU A 220 -12.15 7.79 -10.70
CA LEU A 220 -10.95 8.02 -11.51
C LEU A 220 -10.63 9.51 -11.60
N ASP A 221 -11.64 10.33 -11.83
CA ASP A 221 -11.57 11.78 -11.94
C ASP A 221 -11.04 12.49 -10.69
N ALA A 222 -11.22 11.89 -9.51
CA ALA A 222 -10.70 12.39 -8.24
C ALA A 222 -9.29 11.88 -7.90
N THR A 223 -8.78 10.90 -8.65
CA THR A 223 -7.53 10.18 -8.31
C THR A 223 -6.47 10.26 -9.38
N ILE A 224 -6.69 10.99 -10.47
CA ILE A 224 -5.66 11.27 -11.47
C ILE A 224 -5.70 12.75 -11.87
N THR A 225 -4.60 13.26 -12.40
CA THR A 225 -4.51 14.62 -12.94
C THR A 225 -5.54 14.86 -14.05
N LYS A 226 -5.97 16.11 -14.19
CA LYS A 226 -6.89 16.53 -15.26
C LYS A 226 -6.30 16.24 -16.66
N SER A 227 -4.99 16.44 -16.82
CA SER A 227 -4.26 16.10 -18.05
C SER A 227 -4.33 14.60 -18.36
N SER A 228 -4.03 13.74 -17.38
CA SER A 228 -4.10 12.28 -17.55
C SER A 228 -5.52 11.83 -17.89
N LEU A 229 -6.54 12.37 -17.20
CA LEU A 229 -7.93 12.02 -17.45
C LEU A 229 -8.37 12.40 -18.87
N GLN A 230 -7.99 13.60 -19.33
CA GLN A 230 -8.34 14.07 -20.67
C GLN A 230 -7.66 13.23 -21.75
N ASP A 231 -6.35 12.97 -21.61
CA ASP A 231 -5.61 12.15 -22.58
C ASP A 231 -6.14 10.70 -22.60
N TYR A 232 -6.39 10.12 -21.43
CA TYR A 232 -7.00 8.80 -21.30
C TYR A 232 -8.36 8.71 -22.00
N ARG A 233 -9.24 9.69 -21.78
CA ARG A 233 -10.57 9.71 -22.42
C ARG A 233 -10.47 9.83 -23.94
N ASN A 234 -9.58 10.69 -24.44
CA ASN A 234 -9.32 10.83 -25.88
C ASN A 234 -8.82 9.52 -26.49
N TRP A 235 -7.81 8.91 -25.87
CA TRP A 235 -7.26 7.63 -26.28
C TRP A 235 -8.32 6.52 -26.27
N LYS A 236 -9.15 6.47 -25.23
CA LYS A 236 -10.21 5.45 -25.06
C LYS A 236 -11.24 5.56 -26.18
N VAL A 237 -11.71 6.77 -26.50
CA VAL A 237 -12.66 7.00 -27.60
C VAL A 237 -12.06 6.58 -28.95
N ALA A 238 -10.78 6.88 -29.18
CA ALA A 238 -10.10 6.55 -30.43
C ALA A 238 -9.79 5.04 -30.59
N THR A 239 -9.55 4.34 -29.49
CA THR A 239 -9.01 2.97 -29.52
C THR A 239 -10.04 1.89 -29.19
N ILE A 240 -10.98 2.19 -28.29
CA ILE A 240 -11.93 1.21 -27.77
C ILE A 240 -13.30 1.51 -28.37
N PRO A 241 -13.76 0.76 -29.38
CA PRO A 241 -15.05 0.98 -29.98
C PRO A 241 -16.15 0.79 -28.92
N PRO A 242 -17.23 1.59 -28.96
CA PRO A 242 -18.36 1.40 -28.06
C PRO A 242 -19.05 0.06 -28.38
N THR A 243 -18.75 -0.98 -27.59
CA THR A 243 -19.42 -2.28 -27.73
C THR A 243 -20.58 -2.37 -26.75
N ALA A 244 -21.80 -2.57 -27.25
CA ALA A 244 -22.94 -2.90 -26.40
C ALA A 244 -22.69 -4.27 -25.73
N PRO A 245 -22.96 -4.42 -24.42
CA PRO A 245 -22.75 -5.68 -23.74
C PRO A 245 -23.69 -6.76 -24.29
N THR A 246 -23.14 -7.92 -24.62
CA THR A 246 -23.92 -9.06 -25.13
C THR A 246 -24.90 -9.58 -24.06
N VAL A 247 -25.95 -10.31 -24.48
CA VAL A 247 -26.90 -10.94 -23.55
C VAL A 247 -26.17 -11.86 -22.56
N GLN A 248 -25.18 -12.61 -23.02
CA GLN A 248 -24.34 -13.48 -22.18
C GLN A 248 -23.55 -12.68 -21.12
N GLN A 249 -22.99 -11.52 -21.49
CA GLN A 249 -22.30 -10.63 -20.55
C GLN A 249 -23.28 -10.06 -19.52
N LYS A 250 -24.46 -9.59 -19.96
CA LYS A 250 -25.52 -9.11 -19.05
C LYS A 250 -25.95 -10.19 -18.05
N LEU A 251 -26.12 -11.43 -18.50
CA LEU A 251 -26.47 -12.57 -17.66
C LEU A 251 -25.35 -12.91 -16.66
N LYS A 252 -24.09 -12.98 -17.12
CA LYS A 252 -22.92 -13.18 -16.23
C LYS A 252 -22.84 -12.09 -15.15
N PHE A 253 -23.10 -10.83 -15.49
CA PHE A 253 -23.13 -9.74 -14.51
C PHE A 253 -24.27 -9.88 -13.50
N ALA A 254 -25.47 -10.27 -13.94
CA ALA A 254 -26.61 -10.49 -13.06
C ALA A 254 -26.32 -11.63 -12.06
N LEU A 255 -25.80 -12.76 -12.56
CA LEU A 255 -25.38 -13.90 -11.75
C LEU A 255 -24.25 -13.52 -10.78
N GLY A 256 -23.26 -12.74 -11.22
CA GLY A 256 -22.19 -12.22 -10.37
C GLY A 256 -22.69 -11.32 -9.23
N LYS A 257 -23.68 -10.45 -9.49
CA LYS A 257 -24.31 -9.62 -8.45
C LYS A 257 -25.06 -10.48 -7.42
N TRP A 258 -25.80 -11.48 -7.88
CA TRP A 258 -26.53 -12.40 -7.00
C TRP A 258 -25.54 -13.22 -6.14
N ASN A 259 -24.48 -13.74 -6.76
CA ASN A 259 -23.41 -14.44 -6.06
C ASN A 259 -22.71 -13.57 -5.02
N SER A 260 -22.38 -12.31 -5.33
CA SER A 260 -21.77 -11.39 -4.35
C SER A 260 -22.68 -11.15 -3.14
N LYS A 261 -24.00 -11.05 -3.35
CA LYS A 261 -24.98 -10.92 -2.25
C LYS A 261 -25.03 -12.18 -1.38
N ILE A 262 -25.05 -13.35 -2.00
CA ILE A 262 -25.05 -14.65 -1.29
C ILE A 262 -23.75 -14.83 -0.54
N SER A 263 -22.61 -14.67 -1.19
CA SER A 263 -21.28 -14.81 -0.59
C SER A 263 -21.12 -13.88 0.61
N ARG A 264 -21.59 -12.63 0.54
CA ARG A 264 -21.59 -11.72 1.71
C ARG A 264 -22.49 -12.20 2.84
N LYS A 265 -23.68 -12.77 2.54
CA LYS A 265 -24.58 -13.33 3.56
C LYS A 265 -23.96 -14.57 4.21
N VAL A 266 -23.43 -15.49 3.40
CA VAL A 266 -22.74 -16.70 3.86
C VAL A 266 -21.55 -16.30 4.72
N TYR A 267 -20.67 -15.41 4.24
CA TYR A 267 -19.54 -14.90 5.00
C TYR A 267 -19.97 -14.27 6.33
N LYS A 268 -21.02 -13.43 6.35
CA LYS A 268 -21.54 -12.87 7.60
C LYS A 268 -22.01 -13.96 8.56
N ILE A 269 -22.65 -15.03 8.07
CA ILE A 269 -23.12 -16.11 8.93
C ILE A 269 -21.92 -16.94 9.42
N THR A 270 -21.05 -17.38 8.53
CA THR A 270 -19.94 -18.28 8.86
C THR A 270 -18.85 -17.58 9.64
N ALA A 271 -18.38 -16.41 9.20
CA ALA A 271 -17.26 -15.71 9.83
C ALA A 271 -17.64 -14.98 11.13
N VAL A 272 -18.89 -14.50 11.26
CA VAL A 272 -19.32 -13.74 12.47
C VAL A 272 -20.00 -14.64 13.50
N LYS A 273 -20.79 -15.66 13.09
CA LYS A 273 -21.49 -16.53 14.06
C LYS A 273 -20.76 -17.84 14.38
N LEU A 274 -19.98 -18.39 13.45
CA LEU A 274 -19.37 -19.72 13.60
C LEU A 274 -17.83 -19.68 13.75
N GLY A 275 -17.22 -18.50 13.57
CA GLY A 275 -15.76 -18.32 13.59
C GLY A 275 -15.12 -18.47 12.20
N ARG A 276 -14.00 -17.76 11.98
CA ARG A 276 -13.34 -17.62 10.67
C ARG A 276 -12.90 -18.96 10.03
N GLY A 277 -12.78 -20.05 10.81
CA GLY A 277 -12.41 -21.38 10.31
C GLY A 277 -13.47 -22.11 9.48
N TYR A 278 -14.73 -21.64 9.48
CA TYR A 278 -15.85 -22.27 8.75
C TYR A 278 -16.30 -21.47 7.51
N ALA A 279 -15.48 -20.54 7.02
CA ALA A 279 -15.80 -19.77 5.83
C ALA A 279 -15.80 -20.66 4.58
N ILE A 280 -16.96 -20.90 3.99
CA ILE A 280 -17.09 -21.64 2.72
C ILE A 280 -16.72 -20.70 1.56
N PRO A 281 -15.66 -20.99 0.78
CA PRO A 281 -15.30 -20.18 -0.37
C PRO A 281 -16.23 -20.51 -1.53
N ILE A 282 -17.27 -19.70 -1.74
CA ILE A 282 -18.07 -19.77 -2.98
C ILE A 282 -17.34 -18.96 -4.06
N ILE A 283 -16.52 -19.64 -4.86
CA ILE A 283 -15.77 -19.03 -5.97
C ILE A 283 -16.56 -19.23 -7.27
N PHE A 284 -17.27 -18.19 -7.70
CA PHE A 284 -17.63 -18.04 -9.11
C PHE A 284 -16.72 -16.98 -9.73
N PRO A 285 -16.32 -17.13 -11.01
CA PRO A 285 -15.55 -16.11 -11.71
C PRO A 285 -16.32 -14.78 -11.69
N MET A 286 -15.84 -13.83 -10.90
CA MET A 286 -16.39 -12.49 -10.89
C MET A 286 -16.10 -11.85 -12.25
N THR A 287 -17.12 -11.69 -13.07
CA THR A 287 -17.07 -10.70 -14.16
C THR A 287 -17.23 -9.33 -13.50
N SER A 288 -16.11 -8.66 -13.23
CA SER A 288 -16.15 -7.26 -12.79
C SER A 288 -16.70 -6.42 -13.94
N LYS A 289 -17.61 -5.49 -13.64
CA LYS A 289 -18.03 -4.50 -14.63
C LYS A 289 -16.81 -3.66 -15.01
N LEU A 290 -16.65 -3.38 -16.30
CA LEU A 290 -15.73 -2.35 -16.74
C LEU A 290 -16.17 -1.03 -16.09
N THR A 291 -15.26 -0.44 -15.32
CA THR A 291 -15.35 0.90 -14.77
C THR A 291 -14.76 1.90 -15.75
N GLU A 292 -14.89 3.19 -15.47
CA GLU A 292 -14.28 4.23 -16.31
C GLU A 292 -12.78 3.99 -16.49
N GLY A 293 -12.07 3.62 -15.41
CA GLY A 293 -10.62 3.36 -15.39
C GLY A 293 -10.16 1.96 -15.80
N SER A 294 -11.05 1.08 -16.30
CA SER A 294 -10.65 -0.31 -16.63
C SER A 294 -9.56 -0.45 -17.71
N PHE A 295 -9.32 0.60 -18.49
CA PHE A 295 -8.28 0.61 -19.51
C PHE A 295 -7.13 1.57 -19.19
N ALA A 296 -7.09 2.13 -17.98
CA ALA A 296 -6.06 3.08 -17.58
C ALA A 296 -4.66 2.46 -17.61
N PHE A 297 -4.53 1.19 -17.21
CA PHE A 297 -3.28 0.43 -17.35
C PHE A 297 -2.79 0.36 -18.80
N VAL A 298 -3.66 -0.06 -19.72
CA VAL A 298 -3.31 -0.22 -21.15
C VAL A 298 -2.93 1.13 -21.77
N TRP A 299 -3.67 2.18 -21.42
CA TRP A 299 -3.38 3.55 -21.82
C TRP A 299 -1.99 3.99 -21.34
N ALA A 300 -1.71 3.84 -20.05
CA ALA A 300 -0.45 4.28 -19.46
C ALA A 300 0.74 3.52 -20.05
N MET A 301 0.64 2.20 -20.21
CA MET A 301 1.69 1.39 -20.83
C MET A 301 1.98 1.82 -22.27
N ARG A 302 0.94 2.19 -23.04
CA ARG A 302 1.13 2.71 -24.39
C ARG A 302 1.86 4.05 -24.39
N ARG A 303 1.47 4.98 -23.52
CA ARG A 303 2.12 6.29 -23.40
C ARG A 303 3.56 6.18 -22.92
N LEU A 304 3.84 5.32 -21.93
CA LEU A 304 5.20 5.01 -21.50
C LEU A 304 6.05 4.43 -22.64
N SER A 305 5.49 3.49 -23.41
CA SER A 305 6.19 2.91 -24.57
C SER A 305 6.50 3.95 -25.65
N GLU A 306 5.56 4.86 -25.93
CA GLU A 306 5.77 5.99 -26.85
C GLU A 306 6.89 6.92 -26.33
N ARG A 307 6.90 7.23 -25.02
CA ARG A 307 7.93 8.05 -24.35
C ARG A 307 9.32 7.41 -24.44
N MET A 308 9.43 6.11 -24.11
CA MET A 308 10.70 5.38 -24.17
C MET A 308 11.22 5.25 -25.60
N THR A 309 10.34 4.99 -26.57
CA THR A 309 10.72 4.91 -27.99
C THR A 309 11.26 6.24 -28.50
N HIS A 310 10.68 7.35 -28.04
CA HIS A 310 11.17 8.69 -28.38
C HIS A 310 12.55 8.94 -27.77
N ALA A 311 12.76 8.62 -26.49
CA ALA A 311 14.06 8.77 -25.83
C ALA A 311 15.17 7.98 -26.52
N LEU A 312 14.92 6.70 -26.85
CA LEU A 312 15.89 5.83 -27.54
C LEU A 312 16.25 6.28 -28.96
N ARG A 313 15.50 7.21 -29.57
CA ARG A 313 15.79 7.76 -30.89
C ARG A 313 16.59 9.06 -30.83
N GLN A 314 16.75 9.65 -29.64
CA GLN A 314 17.49 10.89 -29.43
C GLN A 314 18.93 10.66 -28.95
N ASP A 315 19.24 9.44 -28.48
CA ASP A 315 20.59 8.95 -28.19
C ASP A 315 21.22 8.27 -29.42
#